data_AF-A0A1Q6K4E2-F1
#
_entry.id   AF-A0A1Q6K4E2-F1
#
_cell.length_a   1.000
_cell.length_b   1.000
_cell.length_c   1.000
_cell.angle_alpha   90.00
_cell.angle_beta   90.00
_cell.angle_gamma   90.00
#
_symmetry.space_group_name_H-M   'P 1'
#
loop_
_entity.id
_entity.type
_entity.pdbx_description
1 polymer ?
#
loop_
_entity_poly.entity_id
_entity_poly.type
_entity_poly.pdbx_seq_one_letter_code
_entity_poly.pdbx_strand_id
1 'polypeptide(L)'
;MMEQVEINNAAKEVLCLCEYFDPEINMKIPENFLLKLKELASTSNIIVSIDYKKKLTEQKISETAKDILALIYYSYIAEPEEKSKIKETWDKNDAEHKAYIKEKYDPKRIFKEQAKVEEKNNEVIVYNQSFISKIIEKIKRIFKQK
;
A
#
# COMPACT_ATOMS: atom_id res chain seq x y z
N MET A 1 6.90 -15.76 -2.31
CA MET A 1 7.40 -15.86 -3.71
C MET A 1 6.65 -14.93 -4.66
N MET A 2 5.30 -14.98 -4.78
CA MET A 2 4.55 -14.03 -5.63
C MET A 2 4.59 -12.57 -5.13
N GLU A 3 4.40 -12.36 -3.82
CA GLU A 3 4.36 -11.00 -3.24
C GLU A 3 5.71 -10.24 -3.37
N GLN A 4 6.83 -10.96 -3.30
CA GLN A 4 8.17 -10.36 -3.47
C GLN A 4 8.39 -9.91 -4.91
N VAL A 5 7.97 -10.72 -5.89
CA VAL A 5 8.07 -10.36 -7.32
C VAL A 5 7.21 -9.13 -7.63
N GLU A 6 6.01 -9.06 -7.05
CA GLU A 6 5.15 -7.89 -7.17
C GLU A 6 5.80 -6.62 -6.61
N ILE A 7 6.39 -6.69 -5.41
CA ILE A 7 7.11 -5.58 -4.79
C ILE A 7 8.32 -5.15 -5.62
N ASN A 8 9.10 -6.10 -6.15
CA ASN A 8 10.28 -5.80 -6.96
C ASN A 8 9.90 -5.09 -8.26
N ASN A 9 8.82 -5.55 -8.91
CA ASN A 9 8.26 -4.92 -10.10
C ASN A 9 7.73 -3.52 -9.79
N ALA A 10 6.97 -3.36 -8.71
CA ALA A 10 6.47 -2.07 -8.27
C ALA A 10 7.62 -1.10 -7.96
N ALA A 11 8.67 -1.56 -7.28
CA ALA A 11 9.86 -0.74 -7.02
C ALA A 11 10.52 -0.26 -8.32
N LYS A 12 10.57 -1.12 -9.36
CA LYS A 12 11.07 -0.74 -10.69
C LYS A 12 10.19 0.33 -11.34
N GLU A 13 8.86 0.18 -11.27
CA GLU A 13 7.90 1.19 -11.76
C GLU A 13 8.08 2.54 -11.06
N VAL A 14 8.17 2.53 -9.73
CA VAL A 14 8.35 3.75 -8.93
C VAL A 14 9.65 4.45 -9.27
N LEU A 15 10.76 3.73 -9.37
CA LEU A 15 12.04 4.33 -9.74
C LEU A 15 12.01 4.96 -11.13
N CYS A 16 11.42 4.26 -12.11
CA CYS A 16 11.23 4.83 -13.43
C CYS A 16 10.38 6.09 -13.35
N LEU A 17 9.30 6.12 -12.58
CA LEU A 17 8.48 7.31 -12.39
C LEU A 17 9.23 8.47 -11.71
N CYS A 18 10.07 8.18 -10.71
CA CYS A 18 10.89 9.19 -10.06
C CYS A 18 11.82 9.90 -11.04
N GLU A 19 12.35 9.22 -12.07
CA GLU A 19 13.16 9.87 -13.13
C GLU A 19 12.39 10.98 -13.88
N TYR A 20 11.05 10.98 -13.85
CA TYR A 20 10.21 12.01 -14.48
C TYR A 20 9.78 13.12 -13.52
N PHE A 21 9.97 12.96 -12.22
CA PHE A 21 9.64 14.01 -11.27
C PHE A 21 10.66 15.14 -11.32
N ASP A 22 10.21 16.34 -10.97
CA ASP A 22 11.10 17.48 -10.81
C ASP A 22 12.25 17.11 -9.87
N PRO A 23 13.52 17.39 -10.22
CA PRO A 23 14.66 17.13 -9.35
C PRO A 23 14.47 17.63 -7.93
N GLU A 24 13.80 18.78 -7.74
CA GLU A 24 13.50 19.34 -6.41
C GLU A 24 12.60 18.41 -5.57
N ILE A 25 11.63 17.76 -6.22
CA ILE A 25 10.75 16.78 -5.56
C ILE A 25 11.55 15.54 -5.17
N ASN A 26 12.40 15.05 -6.08
CA ASN A 26 13.23 13.88 -5.83
C ASN A 26 14.22 14.08 -4.69
N MET A 27 14.77 15.30 -4.53
CA MET A 27 15.68 15.64 -3.43
C MET A 27 15.01 15.59 -2.05
N LYS A 28 13.67 15.71 -1.97
CA LYS A 28 12.94 15.53 -0.70
C LYS A 28 12.91 14.07 -0.24
N ILE A 29 13.09 13.11 -1.15
CA ILE A 29 13.05 11.67 -0.84
C ILE A 29 14.40 11.26 -0.25
N PRO A 30 14.45 10.62 0.93
CA PRO A 30 15.70 10.16 1.52
C PRO A 30 16.45 9.19 0.61
N GLU A 31 17.76 9.39 0.46
CA GLU A 31 18.62 8.57 -0.41
C GLU A 31 18.58 7.09 -0.03
N ASN A 32 18.58 6.78 1.28
CA ASN A 32 18.48 5.39 1.77
C ASN A 32 17.19 4.70 1.33
N PHE A 33 16.10 5.46 1.19
CA PHE A 33 14.83 4.93 0.69
C PHE A 33 14.94 4.57 -0.80
N LEU A 34 15.50 5.49 -1.60
CA LEU A 34 15.75 5.27 -3.03
C LEU A 34 16.72 4.10 -3.26
N LEU A 35 17.76 3.97 -2.43
CA LEU A 35 18.69 2.83 -2.48
C LEU A 35 17.97 1.50 -2.25
N LYS A 36 17.08 1.42 -1.25
CA LYS A 36 16.29 0.19 -1.04
C LYS A 36 15.37 -0.13 -2.22
N LEU A 37 14.74 0.88 -2.81
CA LEU A 37 13.94 0.67 -4.03
C LEU A 37 14.83 0.12 -5.16
N LYS A 38 16.06 0.63 -5.32
CA LYS A 38 17.02 0.13 -6.33
C LYS A 38 17.41 -1.32 -6.06
N GLU A 39 17.66 -1.70 -4.81
CA GLU A 39 17.91 -3.09 -4.42
C GLU A 39 16.75 -4.01 -4.79
N LEU A 40 15.51 -3.63 -4.44
CA LEU A 40 14.31 -4.42 -4.77
C LEU A 40 14.12 -4.54 -6.29
N ALA A 41 14.26 -3.43 -7.00
CA ALA A 41 14.11 -3.36 -8.45
C ALA A 41 15.20 -4.13 -9.20
N SER A 42 16.36 -4.39 -8.60
CA SER A 42 17.49 -5.07 -9.26
C SER A 42 17.17 -6.50 -9.74
N THR A 43 16.17 -7.13 -9.12
CA THR A 43 15.71 -8.49 -9.45
C THR A 43 14.43 -8.50 -10.29
N SER A 44 13.93 -7.32 -10.67
CA SER A 44 12.78 -7.17 -11.53
C SER A 44 13.17 -7.32 -13.00
N ASN A 45 12.35 -8.05 -13.75
CA ASN A 45 12.55 -8.30 -15.18
C ASN A 45 11.52 -7.56 -16.07
N ILE A 46 10.71 -6.66 -15.49
CA ILE A 46 9.73 -5.92 -16.28
C ILE A 46 10.38 -4.74 -17.00
N ILE A 47 9.84 -4.43 -18.18
CA ILE A 47 10.16 -3.21 -18.90
C ILE A 47 9.06 -2.20 -18.56
N VAL A 48 9.46 -1.09 -17.94
CA VAL A 48 8.55 0.01 -17.59
C VAL A 48 8.61 1.03 -18.71
N SER A 49 7.44 1.33 -19.30
CA SER A 49 7.30 2.37 -20.30
C SER A 49 6.38 3.45 -19.75
N ILE A 50 6.90 4.68 -19.67
CA ILE A 50 6.14 5.85 -19.21
C ILE A 50 5.87 6.73 -20.43
N ASP A 51 4.61 7.12 -20.59
CA ASP A 51 4.18 8.01 -21.68
C ASP A 51 4.19 9.46 -21.18
N TYR A 52 5.20 10.23 -21.59
CA TYR A 52 5.39 11.63 -21.15
C TYR A 52 4.25 12.58 -21.54
N LYS A 53 3.35 12.16 -22.44
CA LYS A 53 2.19 12.97 -22.83
C LYS A 53 0.97 12.75 -21.93
N LYS A 54 1.03 11.75 -21.04
CA LYS A 54 -0.08 11.34 -20.18
C LYS A 54 0.13 11.77 -18.74
N LYS A 55 -0.97 12.09 -18.07
CA LYS A 55 -0.97 12.38 -16.64
C LYS A 55 -0.59 11.13 -15.84
N LEU A 56 -0.08 11.30 -14.61
CA LEU A 56 0.25 10.18 -13.72
C LEU A 56 -0.94 9.22 -13.53
N THR A 57 -2.16 9.76 -13.45
CA THR A 57 -3.41 8.99 -13.30
C THR A 57 -3.76 8.14 -14.52
N GLU A 58 -3.18 8.43 -15.68
CA GLU A 58 -3.37 7.72 -16.95
C GLU A 58 -2.24 6.74 -17.24
N GLN A 59 -1.16 6.76 -16.45
CA GLN A 59 -0.06 5.81 -16.56
C GLN A 59 -0.54 4.43 -16.11
N LYS A 60 -0.17 3.40 -16.88
CA LYS A 60 -0.43 2.01 -16.52
C LYS A 60 0.63 1.54 -15.53
N ILE A 61 0.42 1.85 -14.26
CA ILE A 61 1.25 1.38 -13.14
C ILE A 61 0.46 0.46 -12.22
N SER A 62 1.15 -0.50 -11.60
CA SER A 62 0.52 -1.43 -10.67
C SER A 62 -0.05 -0.72 -9.44
N GLU A 63 -1.06 -1.34 -8.80
CA GLU A 63 -1.61 -0.83 -7.53
C GLU A 63 -0.54 -0.77 -6.43
N THR A 64 0.37 -1.76 -6.39
CA THR A 64 1.48 -1.75 -5.44
C THR A 64 2.44 -0.58 -5.68
N ALA A 65 2.71 -0.19 -6.94
CA ALA A 65 3.50 1.00 -7.24
C ALA A 65 2.77 2.30 -6.83
N LYS A 66 1.45 2.37 -7.04
CA LYS A 66 0.62 3.49 -6.55
C LYS A 66 0.69 3.61 -5.03
N ASP A 67 0.62 2.50 -4.30
CA ASP A 67 0.73 2.49 -2.84
C ASP A 67 2.09 3.02 -2.37
N ILE A 68 3.18 2.58 -3.01
CA ILE A 68 4.53 3.06 -2.70
C ILE A 68 4.65 4.56 -3.00
N LEU A 69 4.15 5.04 -4.15
CA LEU A 69 4.15 6.46 -4.51
C LEU A 69 3.32 7.30 -3.53
N ALA A 70 2.14 6.83 -3.15
CA ALA A 70 1.30 7.50 -2.17
C ALA A 70 2.00 7.62 -0.81
N LEU A 71 2.73 6.58 -0.39
CA LEU A 71 3.55 6.64 0.82
C LEU A 71 4.70 7.65 0.69
N ILE A 72 5.45 7.63 -0.41
CA ILE A 72 6.54 8.57 -0.66
C ILE A 72 6.01 10.01 -0.59
N TYR A 73 4.94 10.27 -1.32
CA TYR A 73 4.32 11.59 -1.37
C TYR A 73 3.87 12.03 0.03
N TYR A 74 3.09 11.21 0.73
CA TYR A 74 2.62 11.52 2.09
C TYR A 74 3.77 11.73 3.09
N SER A 75 4.83 10.92 2.99
CA SER A 75 5.92 10.95 3.97
C SER A 75 6.85 12.14 3.77
N TYR A 76 7.22 12.44 2.52
CA TYR A 76 8.36 13.30 2.20
C TYR A 76 8.00 14.55 1.39
N ILE A 77 6.90 14.55 0.65
CA ILE A 77 6.60 15.61 -0.33
C ILE A 77 5.43 16.48 0.12
N ALA A 78 4.36 15.87 0.62
CA ALA A 78 3.11 16.53 0.96
C ALA A 78 3.25 17.53 2.11
N GLU A 79 2.56 18.66 1.97
CA GLU A 79 2.46 19.68 3.02
C GLU A 79 1.47 19.26 4.12
N PRO A 80 1.50 19.88 5.32
CA PRO A 80 0.65 19.46 6.45
C PRO A 80 -0.85 19.39 6.14
N GLU A 81 -1.36 20.34 5.36
CA GLU A 81 -2.77 20.36 4.93
C GLU A 81 -3.10 19.19 3.98
N GLU A 82 -2.20 18.87 3.05
CA GLU A 82 -2.35 17.75 2.13
C GLU A 82 -2.30 16.42 2.89
N LYS A 83 -1.37 16.27 3.84
CA LYS A 83 -1.28 15.10 4.72
C LYS A 83 -2.58 14.88 5.49
N SER A 84 -3.19 15.96 6.00
CA SER A 84 -4.47 15.88 6.70
C SER A 84 -5.59 15.33 5.80
N LYS A 85 -5.73 15.86 4.58
CA LYS A 85 -6.73 15.41 3.60
C LYS A 85 -6.51 13.96 3.15
N ILE A 86 -5.25 13.57 2.92
CA ILE A 86 -4.88 12.20 2.57
C ILE A 86 -5.25 11.26 3.71
N LYS A 87 -4.89 11.61 4.95
CA LYS A 87 -5.19 10.81 6.13
C LYS A 87 -6.71 10.64 6.33
N GLU A 88 -7.49 11.71 6.18
CA GLU A 88 -8.95 11.63 6.28
C GLU A 88 -9.53 10.68 5.22
N THR A 89 -9.06 10.77 3.98
CA THR A 89 -9.49 9.88 2.88
C THR A 89 -9.15 8.42 3.21
N TRP A 90 -7.94 8.15 3.70
CA TRP A 90 -7.52 6.81 4.10
C TRP A 90 -8.32 6.26 5.29
N ASP A 91 -8.57 7.08 6.31
CA ASP A 91 -9.35 6.70 7.49
C ASP A 91 -10.80 6.36 7.10
N LYS A 92 -11.40 7.15 6.20
CA LYS A 92 -12.72 6.88 5.63
C LYS A 92 -12.75 5.56 4.85
N ASN A 93 -11.81 5.35 3.94
CA ASN A 93 -11.73 4.13 3.14
C ASN A 93 -11.55 2.88 4.02
N ASP A 94 -10.74 2.97 5.08
CA ASP A 94 -10.54 1.88 6.05
C ASP A 94 -11.84 1.56 6.82
N ALA A 95 -12.59 2.59 7.23
CA ALA A 95 -13.88 2.42 7.88
C ALA A 95 -14.92 1.75 6.97
N GLU A 96 -15.02 2.20 5.71
CA GLU A 96 -15.92 1.62 4.71
C GLU A 96 -15.56 0.15 4.42
N HIS A 97 -14.27 -0.15 4.24
CA HIS A 97 -13.81 -1.51 4.02
C HIS A 97 -14.08 -2.42 5.25
N LYS A 98 -13.87 -1.92 6.47
CA LYS A 98 -14.21 -2.64 7.70
C LYS A 98 -15.71 -2.94 7.80
N ALA A 99 -16.56 -1.97 7.46
CA ALA A 99 -18.00 -2.17 7.44
C ALA A 99 -18.40 -3.23 6.40
N TYR A 100 -17.82 -3.18 5.20
CA TYR A 100 -18.03 -4.19 4.15
C TYR A 100 -17.64 -5.61 4.62
N ILE A 101 -16.46 -5.77 5.23
CA ILE A 101 -16.01 -7.06 5.75
C ILE A 101 -16.93 -7.57 6.86
N LYS A 102 -17.32 -6.70 7.80
CA LYS A 102 -18.24 -7.05 8.88
C LYS A 102 -19.59 -7.52 8.34
N GLU A 103 -20.09 -6.87 7.31
CA GLU A 103 -21.35 -7.24 6.67
C GLU A 103 -21.24 -8.56 5.89
N LYS A 104 -20.20 -8.71 5.06
CA LYS A 104 -19.98 -9.88 4.20
C LYS A 104 -19.74 -11.15 4.99
N TYR A 105 -19.06 -11.03 6.14
CA TYR A 105 -18.68 -12.16 6.98
C TYR A 105 -19.45 -12.21 8.30
N ASP A 106 -20.64 -11.58 8.37
CA ASP A 106 -21.51 -11.67 9.55
C ASP A 106 -21.94 -13.14 9.77
N PRO A 107 -21.50 -13.79 10.87
CA PRO A 107 -21.83 -15.19 11.15
C PRO A 107 -23.34 -15.43 11.23
N LYS A 108 -24.14 -14.44 11.66
CA LYS A 108 -25.60 -14.56 11.72
C LYS A 108 -26.24 -14.63 10.33
N ARG A 109 -25.62 -13.99 9.33
CA ARG A 109 -26.07 -14.08 7.93
C ARG A 109 -25.57 -15.36 7.25
N ILE A 110 -24.34 -15.79 7.55
CA ILE A 110 -23.71 -16.97 6.96
C ILE A 110 -24.33 -18.26 7.51
N PHE A 111 -24.47 -18.35 8.83
CA PHE A 111 -25.05 -19.48 9.53
C PHE A 111 -26.48 -19.12 9.95
N LYS A 112 -27.41 -19.17 8.99
CA LYS A 112 -28.84 -19.14 9.31
C LYS A 112 -29.17 -20.33 10.21
N GLU A 113 -29.49 -20.05 11.47
CA GLU A 113 -30.11 -20.94 12.47
C GLU A 113 -29.88 -22.44 12.21
N GLN A 114 -28.63 -22.90 12.31
CA GLN A 114 -28.39 -24.31 12.56
C GLN A 114 -28.43 -24.54 14.07
N ALA A 115 -29.15 -25.59 14.48
CA ALA A 115 -29.48 -25.91 15.86
C ALA A 115 -28.26 -25.79 16.79
N LYS A 116 -28.50 -25.31 18.03
CA LYS A 116 -27.52 -25.11 19.10
C LYS A 116 -26.51 -26.27 19.17
N VAL A 117 -25.33 -26.07 18.59
CA VAL A 117 -24.15 -26.87 18.90
C VAL A 117 -23.44 -26.16 20.06
N GLU A 118 -23.05 -26.89 21.09
CA GLU A 118 -22.36 -26.34 22.26
C GLU A 118 -21.16 -25.48 21.84
N GLU A 119 -21.21 -24.19 22.18
CA GLU A 119 -20.14 -23.22 21.92
C GLU A 119 -18.90 -23.63 22.72
N LYS A 120 -17.91 -24.22 22.04
CA LYS A 120 -16.53 -24.12 22.51
C LYS A 120 -16.05 -22.71 22.22
N ASN A 121 -15.89 -21.92 23.27
CA ASN A 121 -15.31 -20.57 23.24
C ASN A 121 -13.91 -20.59 22.61
N ASN A 122 -13.85 -20.44 21.29
CA ASN A 122 -12.64 -20.03 20.59
C ASN A 122 -12.80 -18.56 20.28
N GLU A 123 -12.21 -17.70 21.11
CA GLU A 123 -12.15 -16.26 20.85
C GLU A 123 -11.46 -16.02 19.51
N VAL A 124 -12.22 -15.52 18.53
CA VAL A 124 -11.66 -15.06 17.25
C VAL A 124 -11.03 -13.70 17.51
N ILE A 125 -9.69 -13.65 17.53
CA ILE A 125 -8.94 -12.41 17.69
C ILE A 125 -9.09 -11.57 16.40
N VAL A 126 -9.86 -10.49 16.46
CA VAL A 126 -9.96 -9.51 15.37
C VAL A 126 -8.79 -8.52 15.50
N TYR A 127 -7.78 -8.66 14.63
CA TYR A 127 -6.65 -7.72 14.59
C TYR A 127 -7.09 -6.36 14.03
N ASN A 128 -7.22 -5.37 14.89
CA ASN A 128 -7.60 -4.01 14.53
C ASN A 128 -6.36 -3.18 14.13
N GLN A 129 -5.76 -3.47 12.97
CA GLN A 129 -4.77 -2.59 12.35
C GLN A 129 -5.43 -1.76 11.26
N SER A 130 -5.18 -0.44 11.24
CA SER A 130 -5.61 0.43 10.14
C SER A 130 -4.90 0.06 8.84
N PHE A 131 -5.53 0.32 7.69
CA PHE A 131 -4.93 0.13 6.36
C PHE A 131 -3.54 0.75 6.25
N ILE A 132 -3.36 1.97 6.78
CA ILE A 132 -2.07 2.66 6.84
C ILE A 132 -1.08 1.90 7.71
N SER A 133 -1.48 1.43 8.89
CA SER A 133 -0.61 0.60 9.73
C SER A 133 -0.18 -0.68 9.00
N LYS A 134 -1.03 -1.28 8.17
CA LYS A 134 -0.67 -2.45 7.36
C LYS A 134 0.34 -2.11 6.26
N ILE A 135 0.14 -1.00 5.53
CA ILE A 135 1.10 -0.51 4.52
C ILE A 135 2.44 -0.19 5.18
N ILE A 136 2.42 0.58 6.27
CA ILE A 136 3.62 0.95 7.02
C ILE A 136 4.29 -0.28 7.60
N GLU A 137 3.57 -1.27 8.13
CA GLU A 137 4.17 -2.50 8.64
C GLU A 137 4.78 -3.35 7.54
N LYS A 138 4.07 -3.53 6.41
CA LYS A 138 4.56 -4.28 5.25
C LYS A 138 5.86 -3.65 4.73
N ILE A 139 5.89 -2.32 4.63
CA ILE A 139 7.07 -1.57 4.22
C ILE A 139 8.16 -1.62 5.30
N LYS A 140 7.86 -1.39 6.58
CA LYS A 140 8.85 -1.54 7.67
C LYS A 140 9.52 -2.92 7.68
N ARG A 141 8.79 -4.00 7.40
CA ARG A 141 9.37 -5.36 7.31
C ARG A 141 10.36 -5.50 6.15
N ILE A 142 10.09 -4.86 5.02
CA ILE A 142 10.98 -4.84 3.85
C ILE A 142 12.28 -4.06 4.14
N PHE A 143 12.20 -2.99 4.94
CA PHE A 143 13.34 -2.13 5.27
C PHE A 143 14.06 -2.51 6.58
N LYS A 144 13.51 -3.44 7.37
CA LYS A 144 14.14 -3.98 8.61
C LYS A 144 15.12 -5.13 8.37
N GLN A 145 15.14 -5.73 7.17
CA GLN A 145 16.09 -6.80 6.88
C GLN A 145 17.50 -6.23 6.71
N LYS A 146 18.32 -6.48 7.72
CA LYS A 146 19.78 -6.48 7.70
C LYS A 146 20.25 -7.92 7.53
#